data_AF-A0A6I8P153-F1
#
_entry.id   AF-A0A6I8P153-F1
#
_cell.length_a   1.000
_cell.length_b   1.000
_cell.length_c   1.000
_cell.angle_alpha   90.00
_cell.angle_beta   90.00
_cell.angle_gamma   90.00
#
_symmetry.space_group_name_H-M   'P 1'
#
loop_
_entity.id
_entity.type
_entity.pdbx_description
1 polymer ?
#
loop_
_entity_poly.entity_id
_entity_poly.type
_entity_poly.pdbx_seq_one_letter_code
_entity_poly.pdbx_strand_id
1 'polypeptide(L)'
;MFLQSRKPGSLAGAGPALLNASPSTSPNSNWGAKGSMANCRKLDRPAKYVIIIHTAGQPCTELDSCKELVRGIQDFHVNGRKFCDVGYNFLVGEDGNVYEGVGWDTEGAHTYGYNDIALGVAFLGLFEDKPPNAAALMAAQRLIRCSVDRDYLDPNYLLVAHSDVINSISPGRATHDIIKTWPHFKG
;
A
#
# COMPACT_ATOMS: atom_id res chain seq x y z
N MET A 1 -45.03 -46.71 -18.83
CA MET A 1 -44.56 -46.77 -17.44
C MET A 1 -44.07 -45.39 -17.08
N PHE A 2 -44.70 -44.78 -16.07
CA PHE A 2 -44.62 -43.36 -15.76
C PHE A 2 -43.28 -42.96 -15.15
N LEU A 3 -42.79 -41.79 -15.57
CA LEU A 3 -41.79 -40.98 -14.89
C LEU A 3 -42.32 -40.58 -13.50
N GLN A 4 -41.51 -40.70 -12.46
CA GLN A 4 -41.78 -40.06 -11.18
C GLN A 4 -40.57 -39.25 -10.70
N SER A 5 -40.91 -38.00 -10.40
CA SER A 5 -40.11 -36.84 -10.05
C SER A 5 -39.39 -36.97 -8.71
N ARG A 6 -38.24 -36.27 -8.58
CA ARG A 6 -37.83 -35.65 -7.31
C ARG A 6 -37.39 -34.20 -7.57
N LYS A 7 -37.99 -33.30 -6.80
CA LYS A 7 -37.74 -31.85 -6.77
C LYS A 7 -36.50 -31.50 -5.91
N PRO A 8 -35.98 -30.26 -6.00
CA PRO A 8 -34.58 -29.93 -5.79
C PRO A 8 -34.21 -29.68 -4.33
N GLY A 9 -32.99 -30.10 -3.95
CA GLY A 9 -32.33 -29.62 -2.75
C GLY A 9 -31.69 -28.27 -3.00
N SER A 10 -32.22 -27.24 -2.34
CA SER A 10 -31.61 -25.93 -2.22
C SER A 10 -30.30 -26.06 -1.41
N LEU A 11 -29.18 -25.64 -1.99
CA LEU A 11 -28.00 -25.28 -1.22
C LEU A 11 -27.76 -23.79 -1.42
N ALA A 12 -27.82 -23.11 -0.27
CA ALA A 12 -27.65 -21.70 0.00
C ALA A 12 -26.65 -21.00 -0.91
N GLY A 13 -27.04 -19.83 -1.39
CA GLY A 13 -26.14 -18.88 -2.02
C GLY A 13 -25.02 -18.49 -1.06
N ALA A 14 -23.78 -18.59 -1.53
CA ALA A 14 -22.64 -17.95 -0.89
C ALA A 14 -22.75 -16.44 -1.16
N GLY A 15 -23.33 -15.70 -0.20
CA GLY A 15 -23.19 -14.26 -0.09
C GLY A 15 -21.74 -13.86 0.24
N PRO A 16 -21.35 -12.59 0.03
CA PRO A 16 -19.96 -12.17 -0.03
C PRO A 16 -19.35 -12.06 1.36
N ALA A 17 -18.60 -13.07 1.80
CA ALA A 17 -17.84 -13.05 3.06
C ALA A 17 -16.36 -12.64 2.88
N LEU A 18 -15.97 -12.09 1.73
CA LEU A 18 -14.57 -11.72 1.43
C LEU A 18 -14.26 -10.21 1.58
N LEU A 19 -15.22 -9.39 1.95
CA LEU A 19 -15.05 -7.92 1.97
C LEU A 19 -14.47 -7.35 3.28
N ASN A 20 -14.38 -8.15 4.35
CA ASN A 20 -14.01 -7.66 5.69
C ASN A 20 -12.66 -8.16 6.21
N ALA A 21 -11.82 -8.78 5.37
CA ALA A 21 -10.45 -9.11 5.79
C ALA A 21 -9.55 -7.89 5.61
N SER A 22 -9.00 -7.35 6.70
CA SER A 22 -7.82 -6.48 6.63
C SER A 22 -6.78 -7.18 5.75
N PRO A 23 -6.07 -6.44 4.87
CA PRO A 23 -5.04 -7.07 4.05
C PRO A 23 -4.06 -7.79 4.98
N SER A 24 -3.55 -8.94 4.56
CA SER A 24 -2.44 -9.60 5.24
C SER A 24 -1.22 -8.68 5.17
N THR A 25 -1.19 -7.68 6.05
CA THR A 25 -0.03 -6.81 6.23
C THR A 25 1.07 -7.73 6.71
N SER A 26 2.07 -7.96 5.86
CA SER A 26 3.25 -8.70 6.26
C SER A 26 3.99 -7.79 7.24
N PRO A 27 3.95 -8.09 8.56
CA PRO A 27 4.70 -7.29 9.52
C PRO A 27 6.18 -7.39 9.16
N ASN A 28 7.01 -6.45 9.62
CA ASN A 28 8.43 -6.38 9.28
C ASN A 28 9.18 -7.75 9.34
N SER A 29 8.77 -8.66 10.23
CA SER A 29 9.31 -10.03 10.32
C SER A 29 9.05 -10.91 9.08
N ASN A 30 7.96 -10.71 8.35
CA ASN A 30 7.49 -11.66 7.32
C ASN A 30 8.17 -11.49 5.97
N TRP A 31 8.78 -10.33 5.71
CA TRP A 31 9.59 -10.09 4.52
C TRP A 31 11.11 -10.05 4.79
N GLY A 32 11.51 -10.31 6.04
CA GLY A 32 12.91 -10.36 6.44
C GLY A 32 13.54 -8.97 6.58
N ALA A 33 12.78 -8.01 7.13
CA ALA A 33 13.29 -6.67 7.41
C ALA A 33 14.54 -6.71 8.29
N LYS A 34 15.52 -5.88 7.94
CA LYS A 34 16.55 -5.49 8.90
C LYS A 34 15.90 -4.61 9.97
N GLY A 35 16.38 -4.68 11.21
CA GLY A 35 15.87 -3.82 12.28
C GLY A 35 16.06 -2.34 11.93
N SER A 36 15.04 -1.53 12.24
CA SER A 36 15.10 -0.08 12.08
C SER A 36 16.20 0.53 12.97
N MET A 37 16.77 1.66 12.55
CA MET A 37 17.69 2.41 13.41
C MET A 37 16.94 2.97 14.63
N ALA A 38 17.64 3.08 15.77
CA ALA A 38 17.04 3.42 17.07
C ALA A 38 16.41 4.83 17.17
N ASN A 39 16.53 5.66 16.14
CA ASN A 39 16.19 7.09 16.15
C ASN A 39 15.12 7.48 15.10
N CYS A 40 14.32 6.54 14.60
CA CYS A 40 13.18 6.90 13.77
C CYS A 40 12.21 7.81 14.55
N ARG A 41 11.77 8.89 13.90
CA ARG A 41 10.82 9.85 14.46
C ARG A 41 9.40 9.27 14.45
N LYS A 42 8.56 9.74 15.35
CA LYS A 42 7.15 9.32 15.41
C LYS A 42 6.31 10.14 14.44
N LEU A 43 5.30 9.50 13.85
CA LEU A 43 4.28 10.17 13.05
C LEU A 43 3.28 10.89 13.95
N ASP A 44 2.79 12.05 13.54
CA ASP A 44 1.67 12.72 14.18
C ASP A 44 0.36 11.99 13.82
N ARG A 45 -0.32 11.44 14.84
CA ARG A 45 -1.53 10.62 14.64
C ARG A 45 -2.83 11.35 14.99
N PRO A 46 -3.95 11.03 14.30
CA PRO A 46 -3.99 10.21 13.09
C PRO A 46 -3.34 10.95 11.91
N ALA A 47 -2.78 10.21 10.96
CA ALA A 47 -2.27 10.79 9.73
C ALA A 47 -3.41 11.51 9.00
N LYS A 48 -3.10 12.61 8.30
CA LYS A 48 -4.09 13.44 7.58
C LYS A 48 -4.04 13.23 6.08
N TYR A 49 -2.95 12.63 5.58
CA TYR A 49 -2.72 12.41 4.16
C TYR A 49 -2.39 10.95 3.87
N VAL A 50 -2.80 10.50 2.68
CA VAL A 50 -2.21 9.35 2.01
C VAL A 50 -1.55 9.85 0.74
N ILE A 51 -0.25 9.58 0.60
CA ILE A 51 0.52 9.96 -0.59
C ILE A 51 0.83 8.68 -1.36
N ILE A 52 0.33 8.60 -2.59
CA ILE A 52 0.58 7.46 -3.48
C ILE A 52 1.86 7.72 -4.27
N ILE A 53 2.77 6.75 -4.20
CA ILE A 53 4.15 6.83 -4.69
C ILE A 53 4.44 5.59 -5.57
N HIS A 54 5.37 5.69 -6.51
CA HIS A 54 6.01 4.53 -7.14
C HIS A 54 7.48 4.39 -6.69
N THR A 55 8.06 3.20 -6.78
CA THR A 55 9.50 3.04 -6.48
C THR A 55 10.40 3.33 -7.68
N ALA A 56 9.82 3.57 -8.86
CA ALA A 56 10.51 3.81 -10.13
C ALA A 56 11.46 2.66 -10.53
N GLY A 57 11.14 1.44 -10.11
CA GLY A 57 11.92 0.23 -10.37
C GLY A 57 11.16 -0.79 -11.23
N GLN A 58 11.67 -2.03 -11.24
CA GLN A 58 10.93 -3.16 -11.79
C GLN A 58 9.80 -3.57 -10.84
N PRO A 59 8.62 -3.95 -11.37
CA PRO A 59 7.60 -4.56 -10.54
C PRO A 59 8.02 -5.98 -10.14
N CYS A 60 7.31 -6.53 -9.18
CA CYS A 60 7.46 -7.90 -8.71
C CYS A 60 6.07 -8.53 -8.61
N THR A 61 5.92 -9.79 -9.01
CA THR A 61 4.63 -10.48 -9.10
C THR A 61 4.54 -11.72 -8.22
N GLU A 62 5.66 -12.15 -7.64
CA GLU A 62 5.76 -13.33 -6.79
C GLU A 62 6.26 -12.93 -5.40
N LEU A 63 5.71 -13.56 -4.36
CA LEU A 63 5.97 -13.21 -2.95
C LEU A 63 7.45 -13.06 -2.64
N ASP A 64 8.28 -14.04 -3.03
CA ASP A 64 9.71 -14.04 -2.71
C ASP A 64 10.48 -12.95 -3.47
N SER A 65 10.15 -12.73 -4.74
CA SER A 65 10.75 -11.65 -5.54
C SER A 65 10.40 -10.26 -4.98
N CYS A 66 9.17 -10.09 -4.51
CA CYS A 66 8.74 -8.85 -3.88
C CYS A 66 9.42 -8.64 -2.52
N LYS A 67 9.56 -9.69 -1.69
CA LYS A 67 10.33 -9.61 -0.44
C LYS A 67 11.78 -9.25 -0.70
N GLU A 68 12.41 -9.82 -1.73
CA GLU A 68 13.77 -9.46 -2.13
C GLU A 68 13.88 -7.99 -2.56
N LEU A 69 12.95 -7.52 -3.39
CA LEU A 69 12.91 -6.14 -3.84
C LEU A 69 12.75 -5.15 -2.66
N VAL A 70 11.84 -5.43 -1.72
CA VAL A 70 11.63 -4.61 -0.52
C VAL A 70 12.90 -4.56 0.34
N ARG A 71 13.59 -5.69 0.54
CA ARG A 71 14.88 -5.72 1.25
C ARG A 71 15.96 -4.90 0.53
N GLY A 72 16.01 -4.96 -0.80
CA GLY A 72 16.93 -4.14 -1.59
C GLY A 72 16.65 -2.64 -1.45
N ILE A 73 15.39 -2.24 -1.45
CA ILE A 73 14.97 -0.84 -1.22
C ILE A 73 15.35 -0.40 0.20
N GLN A 74 15.10 -1.24 1.22
CA GLN A 74 15.50 -0.96 2.59
C GLN A 74 17.01 -0.73 2.67
N ASP A 75 17.81 -1.62 2.08
CA ASP A 75 19.27 -1.49 2.07
C ASP A 75 19.75 -0.19 1.42
N PHE A 76 19.18 0.15 0.26
CA PHE A 76 19.47 1.41 -0.42
C PHE A 76 19.10 2.64 0.42
N HIS A 77 17.95 2.63 1.10
CA HIS A 77 17.52 3.74 1.95
C HIS A 77 18.40 3.89 3.21
N VAL A 78 18.68 2.79 3.90
CA VAL A 78 19.47 2.76 5.13
C VAL A 78 20.95 3.05 4.84
N ASN A 79 21.56 2.29 3.94
CA ASN A 79 22.99 2.37 3.68
C ASN A 79 23.34 3.45 2.66
N GLY A 80 22.54 3.61 1.62
CA GLY A 80 22.77 4.58 0.55
C GLY A 80 22.31 5.99 0.91
N ARG A 81 21.12 6.15 1.52
CA ARG A 81 20.52 7.46 1.83
C ARG A 81 20.57 7.87 3.31
N LYS A 82 21.05 6.99 4.19
CA LYS A 82 21.15 7.23 5.65
C LYS A 82 19.80 7.51 6.31
N PHE A 83 18.73 6.93 5.77
CA PHE A 83 17.43 6.95 6.43
C PHE A 83 17.44 5.99 7.62
N CYS A 84 16.56 6.23 8.59
CA CYS A 84 16.46 5.35 9.75
C CYS A 84 15.91 3.96 9.40
N ASP A 85 15.18 3.85 8.28
CA ASP A 85 14.66 2.61 7.70
C ASP A 85 14.26 2.85 6.22
N VAL A 86 13.50 1.94 5.61
CA VAL A 86 12.81 2.17 4.35
C VAL A 86 11.91 3.41 4.45
N GLY A 87 12.14 4.42 3.60
CA GLY A 87 11.45 5.70 3.68
C GLY A 87 9.93 5.69 3.43
N TYR A 88 9.31 4.56 3.08
CA TYR A 88 7.86 4.46 2.86
C TYR A 88 7.18 3.81 4.07
N ASN A 89 5.97 4.24 4.42
CA ASN A 89 5.19 3.57 5.47
C ASN A 89 4.77 2.17 5.03
N PHE A 90 4.33 2.04 3.77
CA PHE A 90 3.94 0.77 3.17
C PHE A 90 4.39 0.67 1.73
N LEU A 91 4.70 -0.56 1.31
CA LEU A 91 4.98 -0.90 -0.08
C LEU A 91 3.97 -1.94 -0.56
N VAL A 92 3.59 -1.90 -1.84
CA VAL A 92 2.60 -2.79 -2.43
C VAL A 92 3.17 -3.42 -3.70
N GLY A 93 3.24 -4.76 -3.72
CA GLY A 93 3.69 -5.54 -4.87
C GLY A 93 2.55 -5.87 -5.83
N GLU A 94 2.89 -6.24 -7.07
CA GLU A 94 1.91 -6.79 -8.02
C GLU A 94 1.50 -8.23 -7.67
N ASP A 95 2.15 -8.84 -6.68
CA ASP A 95 1.68 -10.07 -6.02
C ASP A 95 0.45 -9.83 -5.13
N GLY A 96 0.02 -8.57 -4.95
CA GLY A 96 -1.15 -8.18 -4.17
C GLY A 96 -0.90 -8.11 -2.67
N ASN A 97 0.35 -8.22 -2.21
CA ASN A 97 0.71 -8.11 -0.80
C ASN A 97 1.08 -6.68 -0.41
N VAL A 98 0.83 -6.36 0.86
CA VAL A 98 1.30 -5.14 1.51
C VAL A 98 2.48 -5.50 2.40
N TYR A 99 3.59 -4.82 2.16
CA TYR A 99 4.82 -4.90 2.94
C TYR A 99 4.88 -3.71 3.87
N GLU A 100 4.88 -3.98 5.18
CA GLU A 100 5.10 -2.92 6.17
C GLU A 100 6.51 -2.37 6.02
N GLY A 101 6.64 -1.05 5.91
CA GLY A 101 7.93 -0.35 5.94
C GLY A 101 8.17 0.21 7.34
N VAL A 102 8.21 1.54 7.47
CA VAL A 102 8.22 2.17 8.80
C VAL A 102 6.88 2.04 9.55
N GLY A 103 5.83 1.58 8.87
CA GLY A 103 4.52 1.29 9.47
C GLY A 103 3.69 2.53 9.76
N TRP A 104 2.66 2.39 10.60
CA TRP A 104 1.70 3.47 10.90
C TRP A 104 2.18 4.51 11.91
N ASP A 105 3.13 4.16 12.78
CA ASP A 105 3.47 4.95 13.97
C ASP A 105 4.72 5.83 13.78
N THR A 106 5.39 5.68 12.65
CA THR A 106 6.73 6.22 12.41
C THR A 106 6.71 7.16 11.21
N GLU A 107 7.37 8.31 11.36
CA GLU A 107 7.60 9.28 10.30
C GLU A 107 8.42 8.64 9.17
N GLY A 108 7.91 8.72 7.95
CA GLY A 108 8.60 8.24 6.76
C GLY A 108 9.71 9.19 6.29
N ALA A 109 10.28 8.89 5.13
CA ALA A 109 11.24 9.75 4.43
C ALA A 109 10.93 9.78 2.93
N HIS A 110 9.64 9.86 2.59
CA HIS A 110 9.13 9.69 1.24
C HIS A 110 8.77 11.02 0.56
N THR A 111 8.28 12.01 1.29
CA THR A 111 7.78 13.28 0.75
C THR A 111 8.10 14.44 1.68
N TYR A 112 9.02 15.30 1.24
CA TYR A 112 9.45 16.48 2.01
C TYR A 112 8.25 17.38 2.33
N GLY A 113 8.12 17.79 3.61
CA GLY A 113 7.02 18.62 4.10
C GLY A 113 5.75 17.85 4.49
N TYR A 114 5.71 16.53 4.29
CA TYR A 114 4.55 15.69 4.60
C TYR A 114 4.86 14.45 5.45
N ASN A 115 6.15 14.10 5.62
CA ASN A 115 6.57 12.85 6.26
C ASN A 115 5.99 12.64 7.67
N ASP A 116 5.74 13.73 8.41
CA ASP A 116 5.25 13.73 9.79
C ASP A 116 3.72 13.64 9.91
N ILE A 117 2.99 13.88 8.82
CA ILE A 117 1.51 13.95 8.80
C ILE A 117 0.87 12.99 7.78
N ALA A 118 1.66 12.26 7.00
CA ALA A 118 1.18 11.44 5.89
C ALA A 118 1.63 9.97 6.01
N LEU A 119 0.79 9.06 5.52
CA LEU A 119 1.19 7.70 5.19
C LEU A 119 1.64 7.65 3.72
N GLY A 120 2.92 7.37 3.48
CA GLY A 120 3.44 7.10 2.14
C GLY A 120 3.20 5.64 1.74
N VAL A 121 2.42 5.43 0.68
CA VAL A 121 2.12 4.10 0.11
C VAL A 121 2.78 4.00 -1.27
N ALA A 122 3.82 3.17 -1.37
CA ALA A 122 4.60 3.02 -2.59
C ALA A 122 4.25 1.73 -3.35
N PHE A 123 3.82 1.85 -4.61
CA PHE A 123 3.75 0.70 -5.50
C PHE A 123 5.14 0.31 -6.01
N LEU A 124 5.48 -0.98 -5.92
CA LEU A 124 6.73 -1.54 -6.43
C LEU A 124 6.69 -1.58 -7.97
N GLY A 125 7.34 -0.62 -8.62
CA GLY A 125 7.34 -0.48 -10.08
C GLY A 125 7.46 0.96 -10.57
N LEU A 126 7.26 1.18 -11.88
CA LEU A 126 7.39 2.48 -12.56
C LEU A 126 6.04 3.12 -12.95
N PHE A 127 5.09 2.34 -13.45
CA PHE A 127 3.70 2.72 -13.69
C PHE A 127 3.41 4.06 -14.41
N GLU A 128 4.27 4.50 -15.32
CA GLU A 128 4.01 5.67 -16.16
C GLU A 128 2.98 5.36 -17.26
N ASP A 129 3.19 4.29 -18.03
CA ASP A 129 2.33 3.93 -19.16
C ASP A 129 1.28 2.86 -18.82
N LYS A 130 1.55 2.04 -17.80
CA LYS A 130 0.68 0.95 -17.35
C LYS A 130 0.44 1.09 -15.86
N PRO A 131 -0.79 0.99 -15.37
CA PRO A 131 -1.05 1.06 -13.94
C PRO A 131 -0.58 -0.22 -13.22
N PRO A 132 -0.48 -0.19 -11.87
CA PRO A 132 -0.38 -1.40 -11.08
C PRO A 132 -1.56 -2.34 -11.38
N ASN A 133 -1.32 -3.64 -11.31
CA ASN A 133 -2.39 -4.61 -11.51
C ASN A 133 -3.52 -4.49 -10.46
N ALA A 134 -4.65 -5.13 -10.74
CA ALA A 134 -5.84 -5.05 -9.88
C ALA A 134 -5.58 -5.55 -8.45
N ALA A 135 -4.70 -6.54 -8.26
CA ALA A 135 -4.38 -7.06 -6.94
C ALA A 135 -3.67 -6.01 -6.07
N ALA A 136 -2.68 -5.31 -6.64
CA ALA A 136 -1.97 -4.22 -5.98
C ALA A 136 -2.92 -3.06 -5.63
N LEU A 137 -3.74 -2.60 -6.60
CA LEU A 137 -4.69 -1.50 -6.38
C LEU A 137 -5.69 -1.83 -5.25
N MET A 138 -6.24 -3.05 -5.26
CA MET A 138 -7.13 -3.51 -4.18
C MET A 138 -6.41 -3.61 -2.83
N ALA A 139 -5.15 -4.05 -2.80
CA ALA A 139 -4.37 -4.13 -1.57
C ALA A 139 -4.14 -2.75 -0.95
N ALA A 140 -3.79 -1.75 -1.77
CA ALA A 140 -3.64 -0.37 -1.34
C ALA A 140 -4.96 0.23 -0.80
N GLN A 141 -6.08 0.05 -1.50
CA GLN A 141 -7.39 0.51 -1.02
C GLN A 141 -7.80 -0.16 0.29
N ARG A 142 -7.58 -1.47 0.43
CA ARG A 142 -7.84 -2.20 1.68
C ARG A 142 -6.94 -1.71 2.82
N LEU A 143 -5.68 -1.40 2.56
CA LEU A 143 -4.77 -0.82 3.54
C LEU A 143 -5.26 0.55 4.02
N ILE A 144 -5.65 1.43 3.10
CA ILE A 144 -6.16 2.77 3.42
C ILE A 144 -7.41 2.64 4.30
N ARG A 145 -8.36 1.79 3.89
CA ARG A 145 -9.58 1.52 4.67
C ARG A 145 -9.26 1.00 6.08
N CYS A 146 -8.38 0.00 6.18
CA CYS A 146 -7.92 -0.56 7.45
C CYS A 146 -7.26 0.49 8.35
N SER A 147 -6.54 1.45 7.76
CA SER A 147 -5.88 2.54 8.50
C SER A 147 -6.90 3.49 9.11
N VAL A 148 -8.02 3.77 8.41
CA VAL A 148 -9.14 4.55 8.97
C VAL A 148 -9.85 3.75 10.07
N ASP A 149 -10.19 2.49 9.81
CA ASP A 149 -10.93 1.64 10.77
C ASP A 149 -10.15 1.39 12.08
N ARG A 150 -8.83 1.62 12.08
CA ARG A 150 -7.92 1.43 13.23
C ARG A 150 -7.41 2.76 13.81
N ASP A 151 -8.01 3.89 13.45
CA ASP A 151 -7.64 5.24 13.93
C ASP A 151 -6.18 5.66 13.64
N TYR A 152 -5.52 5.05 12.65
CA TYR A 152 -4.21 5.48 12.18
C TYR A 152 -4.30 6.59 11.12
N LEU A 153 -5.43 6.68 10.43
CA LEU A 153 -5.70 7.65 9.36
C LEU A 153 -7.01 8.38 9.66
N ASP A 154 -7.02 9.71 9.55
CA ASP A 154 -8.19 10.53 9.79
C ASP A 154 -9.32 10.13 8.81
N PRO A 155 -10.58 9.96 9.26
CA PRO A 155 -11.69 9.63 8.36
C PRO A 155 -11.93 10.66 7.23
N ASN A 156 -11.46 11.90 7.38
CA ASN A 156 -11.49 12.97 6.38
C ASN A 156 -10.12 13.19 5.71
N TYR A 157 -9.25 12.18 5.70
CA TYR A 157 -7.94 12.26 5.06
C TYR A 157 -8.01 12.78 3.63
N LEU A 158 -6.89 13.33 3.15
CA LEU A 158 -6.70 13.71 1.75
C LEU A 158 -5.82 12.68 1.06
N LEU A 159 -6.26 12.18 -0.09
CA LEU A 159 -5.47 11.30 -0.94
C LEU A 159 -4.88 12.11 -2.09
N VAL A 160 -3.56 12.03 -2.25
CA VAL A 160 -2.84 12.79 -3.28
C VAL A 160 -1.82 11.91 -3.98
N ALA A 161 -1.50 12.23 -5.22
CA ALA A 161 -0.34 11.69 -5.91
C ALA A 161 0.93 12.36 -5.37
N HIS A 162 2.08 11.69 -5.42
CA HIS A 162 3.35 12.32 -5.07
C HIS A 162 3.64 13.57 -5.92
N SER A 163 3.25 13.55 -7.20
CA SER A 163 3.34 14.66 -8.15
C SER A 163 2.48 15.87 -7.81
N ASP A 164 1.45 15.71 -6.98
CA ASP A 164 0.53 16.80 -6.64
C ASP A 164 1.13 17.74 -5.58
N VAL A 165 2.12 17.24 -4.84
CA VAL A 165 2.70 17.94 -3.67
C VAL A 165 4.18 18.26 -3.80
N ILE A 166 4.89 17.63 -4.73
CA ILE A 166 6.28 17.94 -5.05
C ILE A 166 6.55 17.84 -6.55
N ASN A 167 7.69 18.39 -7.00
CA ASN A 167 8.14 18.25 -8.40
C ASN A 167 8.68 16.83 -8.68
N SER A 168 7.77 15.90 -8.96
CA SER A 168 8.08 14.49 -9.27
C SER A 168 7.12 13.94 -10.33
N ILE A 169 7.57 12.92 -11.07
CA ILE A 169 6.70 12.13 -11.96
C ILE A 169 5.92 11.03 -11.22
N SER A 170 6.32 10.72 -9.98
CA SER A 170 5.71 9.69 -9.13
C SER A 170 4.26 10.06 -8.81
N PRO A 171 3.30 9.10 -8.78
CA PRO A 171 3.42 7.64 -8.87
C PRO A 171 3.40 7.09 -10.31
N GLY A 172 3.70 7.91 -11.32
CA GLY A 172 3.55 7.60 -12.73
C GLY A 172 2.15 7.97 -13.23
N ARG A 173 2.08 8.41 -14.49
CA ARG A 173 0.84 8.93 -15.12
C ARG A 173 -0.32 7.94 -15.04
N ALA A 174 -0.09 6.68 -15.41
CA ALA A 174 -1.13 5.66 -15.38
C ALA A 174 -1.67 5.38 -13.96
N THR A 175 -0.81 5.37 -12.94
CA THR A 175 -1.25 5.27 -11.55
C THR A 175 -2.04 6.51 -11.13
N HIS A 176 -1.52 7.70 -11.46
CA HIS A 176 -2.16 8.96 -11.10
C HIS A 176 -3.59 9.05 -11.68
N ASP A 177 -3.78 8.67 -12.94
CA ASP A 177 -5.10 8.68 -13.58
C ASP A 177 -6.09 7.72 -12.92
N ILE A 178 -5.64 6.61 -12.36
CA ILE A 178 -6.49 5.70 -11.57
C ILE A 178 -6.86 6.31 -10.23
N ILE A 179 -5.90 6.83 -9.46
CA ILE A 179 -6.19 7.26 -8.07
C ILE A 179 -7.07 8.52 -8.02
N LYS A 180 -7.15 9.30 -9.11
CA LYS A 180 -8.16 10.36 -9.27
C LYS A 180 -9.60 9.89 -9.11
N THR A 181 -9.85 8.59 -9.37
CA THR A 181 -11.18 7.98 -9.22
C THR A 181 -11.44 7.46 -7.80
N TRP A 182 -10.43 7.46 -6.93
CA TRP A 182 -10.57 6.93 -5.57
C TRP A 182 -11.26 7.94 -4.64
N PRO A 183 -11.96 7.46 -3.60
CA PRO A 183 -12.46 8.32 -2.54
C PRO A 183 -11.34 9.18 -1.94
N HIS A 184 -11.70 10.39 -1.50
CA HIS A 184 -10.79 11.35 -0.86
C HIS A 184 -9.67 11.92 -1.75
N PHE A 185 -9.64 11.62 -3.06
CA PHE A 185 -8.66 12.25 -3.95
C PHE A 185 -8.79 13.78 -3.97
N LYS A 186 -7.65 14.47 -3.86
CA LYS A 186 -7.52 15.93 -3.90
C LYS A 186 -6.25 16.32 -4.67
N GLY A 187 -6.39 16.59 -5.95
CA GLY A 187 -5.33 17.08 -6.84
C GLY A 187 -5.86 18.10 -7.83
#